data_AF-A0A832AL50-F1
#
_entry.id   AF-A0A832AL50-F1
#
_cell.length_a   1.000
_cell.length_b   1.000
_cell.length_c   1.000
_cell.angle_alpha   90.00
_cell.angle_beta   90.00
_cell.angle_gamma   90.00
#
_symmetry.space_group_name_H-M   'P 1'
#
loop_
_entity.id
_entity.type
_entity.pdbx_description
1 polymer ?
#
loop_
_entity_poly.entity_id
_entity_poly.type
_entity_poly.pdbx_seq_one_letter_code
_entity_poly.pdbx_strand_id
1 'polypeptide(L)'
;MSDPELDTPRVAHAAPAAAQTTSAGLDDGVRPGYAAGDPVIVLATLTLGAAVGLGVASMFPAYLSGLSIASQPDLVAAHAIPLAGWLAAAVLVATARRGARQLGGLVGVGIGVVELGFLLSDAGTVFSGGGHLGGAGLVLATLEWLLATGACALVVARSGTLTIDRPLRRRRLGNETGASRPRVDRHSRTTGWVAAAAAVVAAGLYAPPWDRLVVDLTAVGRTTVVTAGNAFANPAPVVVGNVVVIACLAALPLAALVLHPRRLGGALLAGGVVAAASQVVSALVQWREPVPPSEFGLSAQAATASGLQASTGFTPMFYGFVAAVLVLGIVAVARLLRDPDRQEPTHLAPVHEIPTRRPFSPTPHY
;
A
#
# COMPACT_ATOMS: atom_id res chain seq x y z
N MET A 1 -86.36 -45.70 3.67
CA MET A 1 -85.57 -46.83 4.22
C MET A 1 -84.80 -47.38 3.05
N SER A 2 -83.55 -46.92 2.93
CA SER A 2 -82.41 -47.44 2.17
C SER A 2 -82.63 -48.01 0.76
N ASP A 3 -82.32 -47.20 -0.27
CA ASP A 3 -81.96 -47.69 -1.62
C ASP A 3 -80.43 -47.78 -1.74
N PRO A 4 -79.87 -48.89 -2.28
CA PRO A 4 -78.45 -49.05 -2.54
C PRO A 4 -78.07 -48.64 -3.97
N GLU A 5 -77.09 -47.73 -4.03
CA GLU A 5 -75.84 -47.82 -4.80
C GLU A 5 -75.79 -48.72 -6.06
N LEU A 6 -75.64 -48.10 -7.23
CA LEU A 6 -75.07 -48.72 -8.43
C LEU A 6 -74.35 -47.68 -9.32
N ASP A 7 -73.07 -47.55 -9.00
CA ASP A 7 -71.90 -47.62 -9.89
C ASP A 7 -71.94 -46.92 -11.26
N THR A 8 -71.12 -45.87 -11.41
CA THR A 8 -70.76 -45.25 -12.71
C THR A 8 -69.24 -45.33 -12.91
N PRO A 9 -68.76 -45.74 -14.10
CA PRO A 9 -67.33 -45.88 -14.36
C PRO A 9 -66.66 -44.52 -14.50
N ARG A 10 -65.69 -44.27 -13.62
CA ARG A 10 -64.81 -43.09 -13.60
C ARG A 10 -63.76 -43.23 -14.71
N VAL A 11 -63.95 -42.52 -15.81
CA VAL A 11 -62.92 -42.32 -16.84
C VAL A 11 -61.81 -41.45 -16.24
N ALA A 12 -60.64 -42.05 -16.04
CA ALA A 12 -59.43 -41.36 -15.61
C ALA A 12 -58.89 -40.52 -16.78
N HIS A 13 -59.22 -39.22 -16.81
CA HIS A 13 -58.44 -38.25 -17.56
C HIS A 13 -57.14 -37.98 -16.80
N ALA A 14 -56.05 -38.58 -17.29
CA ALA A 14 -54.70 -38.19 -16.95
C ALA A 14 -54.48 -36.73 -17.35
N ALA A 15 -54.45 -35.84 -16.35
CA ALA A 15 -53.99 -34.47 -16.52
C ALA A 15 -52.48 -34.51 -16.83
N PRO A 16 -52.01 -33.82 -17.89
CA PRO A 16 -50.58 -33.66 -18.10
C PRO A 16 -50.01 -32.84 -16.94
N ALA A 17 -49.02 -33.41 -16.25
CA ALA A 17 -48.23 -32.72 -15.26
C ALA A 17 -47.69 -31.43 -15.89
N ALA A 18 -48.30 -30.31 -15.51
CA ALA A 18 -47.75 -28.99 -15.76
C ALA A 18 -46.39 -28.96 -15.07
N ALA A 19 -45.34 -29.08 -15.88
CA ALA A 19 -43.98 -28.77 -15.48
C ALA A 19 -43.98 -27.33 -14.97
N GLN A 20 -44.11 -27.19 -13.65
CA GLN A 20 -43.64 -26.01 -12.94
C GLN A 20 -42.12 -26.01 -13.11
N THR A 21 -41.66 -25.50 -14.26
CA THR A 21 -40.38 -24.83 -14.33
C THR A 21 -40.50 -23.65 -13.39
N THR A 22 -40.20 -23.89 -12.12
CA THR A 22 -39.66 -22.88 -11.23
C THR A 22 -38.47 -22.31 -11.98
N SER A 23 -38.71 -21.21 -12.71
CA SER A 23 -37.70 -20.22 -12.97
C SER A 23 -37.24 -19.76 -11.60
N ALA A 24 -36.28 -20.52 -11.04
CA ALA A 24 -35.31 -19.97 -10.12
C ALA A 24 -34.78 -18.75 -10.87
N GLY A 25 -35.35 -17.60 -10.54
CA GLY A 25 -34.77 -16.32 -10.84
C GLY A 25 -33.32 -16.48 -10.40
N LEU A 26 -32.44 -16.54 -11.39
CA LEU A 26 -31.08 -16.13 -11.20
C LEU A 26 -31.23 -14.73 -10.65
N ASP A 27 -31.23 -14.63 -9.31
CA ASP A 27 -30.91 -13.43 -8.58
C ASP A 27 -29.66 -12.91 -9.26
N ASP A 28 -29.85 -11.94 -10.16
CA ASP A 28 -28.80 -11.12 -10.67
C ASP A 28 -28.08 -10.65 -9.43
N GLY A 29 -26.88 -11.21 -9.24
CA GLY A 29 -26.04 -11.02 -8.07
C GLY A 29 -25.55 -9.57 -8.05
N VAL A 30 -26.47 -8.65 -7.81
CA VAL A 30 -26.26 -7.29 -7.34
C VAL A 30 -25.69 -7.47 -5.94
N ARG A 31 -24.41 -7.84 -5.91
CA ARG A 31 -23.58 -7.71 -4.72
C ARG A 31 -23.84 -6.30 -4.22
N PRO A 32 -24.24 -6.11 -2.94
CA PRO A 32 -24.64 -4.81 -2.43
C PRO A 32 -23.54 -3.80 -2.77
N GLY A 33 -23.82 -2.95 -3.75
CA GLY A 33 -23.04 -1.75 -3.99
C GLY A 33 -23.13 -0.96 -2.69
N TYR A 34 -22.02 -0.41 -2.25
CA TYR A 34 -21.97 0.43 -1.04
C TYR A 34 -23.11 1.46 -1.10
N ALA A 35 -24.17 1.22 -0.35
CA ALA A 35 -25.23 2.20 -0.21
C ALA A 35 -24.60 3.48 0.36
N ALA A 36 -25.08 4.62 -0.09
CA ALA A 36 -24.79 5.87 0.61
C ALA A 36 -25.19 5.66 2.08
N GLY A 37 -24.22 5.74 3.00
CA GLY A 37 -24.44 5.44 4.42
C GLY A 37 -23.93 4.09 4.94
N ASP A 38 -22.98 3.40 4.28
CA ASP A 38 -22.32 2.24 4.92
C ASP A 38 -21.64 2.70 6.24
N PRO A 39 -22.12 2.24 7.42
CA PRO A 39 -21.64 2.71 8.71
C PRO A 39 -20.15 2.41 8.91
N VAL A 40 -19.62 1.37 8.25
CA VAL A 40 -18.19 1.03 8.32
C VAL A 40 -17.34 2.08 7.61
N ILE A 41 -17.79 2.57 6.46
CA ILE A 41 -17.07 3.62 5.73
C ILE A 41 -17.16 4.95 6.45
N VAL A 42 -18.31 5.27 7.04
CA VAL A 42 -18.46 6.47 7.88
C VAL A 42 -17.52 6.40 9.07
N LEU A 43 -17.51 5.29 9.80
CA LEU A 43 -16.60 5.07 10.93
C LEU A 43 -15.14 5.18 10.49
N ALA A 44 -14.73 4.50 9.42
CA ALA A 44 -13.35 4.57 8.93
C ALA A 44 -12.94 5.98 8.52
N THR A 45 -13.85 6.75 7.89
CA THR A 45 -13.59 8.15 7.52
C THR A 45 -13.41 9.04 8.74
N LEU A 46 -14.30 8.91 9.74
CA LEU A 46 -14.21 9.66 10.98
C LEU A 46 -12.95 9.30 11.77
N THR A 47 -12.61 8.01 11.85
CA THR A 47 -11.39 7.53 12.49
C THR A 47 -10.14 8.06 11.79
N LEU A 48 -10.11 8.08 10.45
CA LEU A 48 -9.00 8.69 9.70
C LEU A 48 -8.88 10.19 9.96
N GLY A 49 -10.01 10.91 9.99
CA GLY A 49 -10.01 12.34 10.34
C GLY A 49 -9.47 12.60 11.75
N ALA A 50 -9.89 11.78 12.72
CA ALA A 50 -9.38 11.85 14.10
C ALA A 50 -7.88 11.49 14.16
N ALA A 51 -7.45 10.47 13.42
CA ALA A 51 -6.05 10.10 13.33
C ALA A 51 -5.20 11.26 12.78
N VAL A 52 -5.60 11.90 11.67
CA VAL A 52 -4.89 13.09 11.15
C VAL A 52 -4.83 14.20 12.21
N GLY A 53 -5.91 14.43 12.94
CA GLY A 53 -5.92 15.39 14.06
C GLY A 53 -4.91 15.03 15.16
N LEU A 54 -4.80 13.75 15.51
CA LEU A 54 -3.80 13.25 16.47
C LEU A 54 -2.38 13.37 15.93
N GLY A 55 -2.15 13.15 14.64
CA GLY A 55 -0.85 13.31 13.99
C GLY A 55 -0.39 14.78 13.95
N VAL A 56 -1.30 15.73 13.77
CA VAL A 56 -0.98 17.15 13.96
C VAL A 56 -0.70 17.44 15.44
N ALA A 57 -1.54 16.93 16.34
CA ALA A 57 -1.40 17.17 17.78
C ALA A 57 -0.10 16.56 18.35
N SER A 58 0.37 15.43 17.82
CA SER A 58 1.61 14.77 18.24
C SER A 58 2.85 15.62 17.99
N MET A 59 2.77 16.61 17.09
CA MET A 59 3.90 17.46 16.74
C MET A 59 4.32 18.42 17.85
N PHE A 60 3.41 18.80 18.75
CA PHE A 60 3.61 19.87 19.72
C PHE A 60 4.17 19.43 21.08
N PRO A 61 3.69 18.34 21.72
CA PRO A 61 4.27 17.89 22.99
C PRO A 61 5.64 17.24 22.79
N ALA A 62 6.33 16.99 23.91
CA ALA A 62 7.59 16.23 23.91
C ALA A 62 7.41 14.88 23.19
N TYR A 63 8.32 14.57 22.26
CA TYR A 63 8.33 13.35 21.45
C TYR A 63 9.44 12.40 21.93
N LEU A 64 10.69 12.77 21.66
CA LEU A 64 11.90 12.08 22.11
C LEU A 64 12.83 13.06 22.83
N SER A 65 13.46 12.61 23.91
CA SER A 65 14.43 13.38 24.71
C SER A 65 13.89 14.72 25.21
N GLY A 66 12.57 14.82 25.42
CA GLY A 66 11.90 16.04 25.88
C GLY A 66 11.64 17.10 24.80
N LEU A 67 12.15 16.93 23.58
CA LEU A 67 11.94 17.86 22.47
C LEU A 67 10.68 17.50 21.70
N SER A 68 9.97 18.50 21.16
CA SER A 68 8.81 18.28 20.30
C SER A 68 9.24 18.07 18.85
N ILE A 69 8.40 17.39 18.05
CA ILE A 69 8.64 17.26 16.61
C ILE A 69 8.68 18.65 15.97
N ALA A 70 7.77 19.56 16.35
CA ALA A 70 7.70 20.90 15.80
C ALA A 70 8.99 21.74 16.00
N SER A 71 9.83 21.39 16.97
CA SER A 71 11.14 22.01 17.19
C SER A 71 12.29 21.37 16.40
N GLN A 72 12.06 20.24 15.72
CA GLN A 72 13.06 19.42 15.04
C GLN A 72 12.68 19.29 13.56
N PRO A 73 13.25 20.10 12.66
CA PRO A 73 12.71 20.25 11.31
C PRO A 73 12.89 18.98 10.46
N ASP A 74 13.91 18.17 10.73
CA ASP A 74 14.10 16.83 10.18
C ASP A 74 12.96 15.88 10.56
N LEU A 75 12.51 15.90 11.83
CA LEU A 75 11.35 15.13 12.29
C LEU A 75 10.04 15.70 11.74
N VAL A 76 9.91 17.03 11.60
CA VAL A 76 8.74 17.63 10.95
C VAL A 76 8.60 17.08 9.53
N ALA A 77 9.69 17.00 8.76
CA ALA A 77 9.65 16.40 7.44
C ALA A 77 9.27 14.91 7.47
N ALA A 78 9.83 14.16 8.42
CA ALA A 78 9.55 12.73 8.59
C ALA A 78 8.06 12.44 8.88
N HIS A 79 7.39 13.30 9.65
CA HIS A 79 5.98 13.13 10.06
C HIS A 79 4.97 13.87 9.16
N ALA A 80 5.29 15.04 8.62
CA ALA A 80 4.35 15.82 7.81
C ALA A 80 4.03 15.16 6.47
N ILE A 81 5.01 14.47 5.86
CA ILE A 81 4.82 13.80 4.57
C ILE A 81 3.86 12.60 4.69
N PRO A 82 4.05 11.65 5.64
CA PRO A 82 3.07 10.60 5.86
C PRO A 82 1.72 11.14 6.30
N LEU A 83 1.67 12.17 7.15
CA LEU A 83 0.42 12.83 7.54
C LEU A 83 -0.37 13.38 6.34
N ALA A 84 0.31 13.99 5.37
CA ALA A 84 -0.30 14.39 4.10
C ALA A 84 -0.81 13.17 3.30
N GLY A 85 -0.07 12.06 3.33
CA GLY A 85 -0.50 10.78 2.78
C GLY A 85 -1.75 10.22 3.44
N TRP A 86 -1.83 10.27 4.77
CA TRP A 86 -3.00 9.88 5.56
C TRP A 86 -4.21 10.76 5.25
N LEU A 87 -4.01 12.07 5.12
CA LEU A 87 -5.06 13.01 4.70
C LEU A 87 -5.57 12.67 3.29
N ALA A 88 -4.66 12.40 2.34
CA ALA A 88 -5.05 11.99 0.99
C ALA A 88 -5.82 10.65 0.99
N ALA A 89 -5.40 9.68 1.81
CA ALA A 89 -6.11 8.42 2.00
C ALA A 89 -7.50 8.66 2.59
N ALA A 90 -7.64 9.53 3.60
CA ALA A 90 -8.90 9.91 4.21
C ALA A 90 -9.87 10.52 3.19
N VAL A 91 -9.40 11.45 2.36
CA VAL A 91 -10.19 12.07 1.29
C VAL A 91 -10.66 11.00 0.29
N LEU A 92 -9.77 10.09 -0.14
CA LEU A 92 -10.12 9.01 -1.06
C LEU A 92 -11.18 8.05 -0.47
N VAL A 93 -11.06 7.71 0.82
CA VAL A 93 -12.01 6.87 1.56
C VAL A 93 -13.36 7.56 1.75
N ALA A 94 -13.38 8.87 1.98
CA ALA A 94 -14.60 9.65 2.13
C ALA A 94 -15.43 9.73 0.83
N THR A 95 -14.81 9.59 -0.34
CA THR A 95 -15.52 9.69 -1.62
C THR A 95 -16.61 8.62 -1.79
N ALA A 96 -17.65 8.89 -2.56
CA ALA A 96 -18.71 7.92 -2.85
C ALA A 96 -18.27 6.75 -3.78
N ARG A 97 -17.12 6.87 -4.44
CA ARG A 97 -16.69 5.94 -5.49
C ARG A 97 -15.94 4.76 -4.88
N ARG A 98 -16.50 3.55 -5.02
CA ARG A 98 -15.90 2.29 -4.51
C ARG A 98 -14.40 2.15 -4.86
N GLY A 99 -14.03 2.44 -6.10
CA GLY A 99 -12.63 2.35 -6.55
C GLY A 99 -11.71 3.32 -5.82
N ALA A 100 -12.13 4.57 -5.62
CA ALA A 100 -11.33 5.55 -4.88
C ALA A 100 -11.15 5.15 -3.41
N ARG A 101 -12.19 4.60 -2.76
CA ARG A 101 -12.08 4.07 -1.39
C ARG A 101 -11.06 2.95 -1.26
N GLN A 102 -11.07 2.02 -2.21
CA GLN A 102 -10.10 0.92 -2.26
C GLN A 102 -8.68 1.44 -2.42
N LEU A 103 -8.46 2.42 -3.29
CA LEU A 103 -7.15 3.04 -3.46
C LEU A 103 -6.71 3.77 -2.18
N GLY A 104 -7.59 4.56 -1.56
CA GLY A 104 -7.30 5.26 -0.31
C GLY A 104 -6.92 4.30 0.83
N GLY A 105 -7.70 3.23 1.03
CA GLY A 105 -7.38 2.21 2.02
C GLY A 105 -6.03 1.53 1.76
N LEU A 106 -5.70 1.21 0.51
CA LEU A 106 -4.42 0.58 0.18
C LEU A 106 -3.23 1.53 0.31
N VAL A 107 -3.38 2.80 -0.08
CA VAL A 107 -2.35 3.83 0.15
C VAL A 107 -2.06 3.93 1.64
N GLY A 108 -3.10 4.06 2.49
CA GLY A 108 -2.89 4.14 3.92
C GLY A 108 -2.29 2.87 4.52
N VAL A 109 -2.73 1.67 4.12
CA VAL A 109 -2.07 0.42 4.55
C VAL A 109 -0.59 0.41 4.15
N GLY A 110 -0.27 0.90 2.96
CA GLY A 110 1.11 0.98 2.49
C GLY A 110 1.97 1.92 3.32
N ILE A 111 1.44 3.09 3.70
CA ILE A 111 2.10 4.04 4.62
C ILE A 111 2.32 3.35 5.97
N GLY A 112 1.25 2.85 6.58
CA GLY A 112 1.28 2.28 7.93
C GLY A 112 2.22 1.08 8.08
N VAL A 113 2.32 0.22 7.06
CA VAL A 113 3.24 -0.93 7.09
C VAL A 113 4.71 -0.49 7.15
N VAL A 114 5.10 0.56 6.41
CA VAL A 114 6.48 1.07 6.44
C VAL A 114 6.73 1.87 7.72
N GLU A 115 5.78 2.71 8.13
CA GLU A 115 5.89 3.52 9.36
C GLU A 115 6.01 2.70 10.64
N LEU A 116 5.45 1.48 10.66
CA LEU A 116 5.61 0.56 11.79
C LEU A 116 7.08 0.39 12.19
N GLY A 117 7.99 0.26 11.22
CA GLY A 117 9.40 0.09 11.51
C GLY A 117 10.03 1.34 12.14
N PHE A 118 9.65 2.54 11.68
CA PHE A 118 10.12 3.80 12.25
C PHE A 118 9.60 4.00 13.68
N LEU A 119 8.31 3.76 13.92
CA LEU A 119 7.73 3.84 15.27
C LEU A 119 8.35 2.83 16.24
N LEU A 120 8.67 1.61 15.77
CA LEU A 120 9.40 0.64 16.58
C LEU A 120 10.83 1.08 16.88
N SER A 121 11.48 1.78 15.95
CA SER A 121 12.80 2.38 16.17
C SER A 121 12.75 3.45 17.26
N ASP A 122 11.75 4.34 17.19
CA ASP A 122 11.55 5.41 18.18
C ASP A 122 11.20 4.84 19.56
N ALA A 123 10.29 3.86 19.61
CA ALA A 123 9.98 3.14 20.85
C ALA A 123 11.22 2.40 21.39
N GLY A 124 12.03 1.83 20.50
CA GLY A 124 13.31 1.20 20.86
C GLY A 124 14.28 2.16 21.54
N THR A 125 14.30 3.43 21.11
CA THR A 125 15.10 4.48 21.76
C THR A 125 14.64 4.67 23.21
N VAL A 126 13.33 4.76 23.45
CA VAL A 126 12.75 4.87 24.79
C VAL A 126 13.05 3.63 25.65
N PHE A 127 12.94 2.43 25.09
CA PHE A 127 13.25 1.20 25.84
C PHE A 127 14.74 1.08 26.20
N SER A 128 15.63 1.57 25.33
CA SER A 128 17.07 1.49 25.56
C SER A 128 17.61 2.56 26.51
N GLY A 129 17.11 3.80 26.41
CA GLY A 129 17.58 4.94 27.23
C GLY A 129 16.69 5.27 28.43
N GLY A 130 15.51 4.66 28.53
CA GLY A 130 14.57 4.80 29.65
C GLY A 130 13.33 5.62 29.34
N GLY A 131 12.25 5.37 30.09
CA GLY A 131 10.91 5.94 29.83
C GLY A 131 10.85 7.47 29.84
N HIS A 132 11.77 8.15 30.51
CA HIS A 132 11.88 9.61 30.52
C HIS A 132 12.21 10.22 29.16
N LEU A 133 12.75 9.42 28.23
CA LEU A 133 13.01 9.85 26.86
C LEU A 133 11.74 9.90 26.01
N GLY A 134 10.70 9.12 26.35
CA GLY A 134 9.44 9.11 25.62
C GLY A 134 8.48 10.16 26.16
N GLY A 135 7.98 11.03 25.30
CA GLY A 135 6.97 12.02 25.66
C GLY A 135 5.58 11.71 25.11
N ALA A 136 4.61 12.56 25.45
CA ALA A 136 3.22 12.41 25.01
C ALA A 136 3.07 12.46 23.48
N GLY A 137 3.97 13.13 22.77
CA GLY A 137 4.00 13.17 21.30
C GLY A 137 4.18 11.78 20.70
N LEU A 138 5.08 10.97 21.24
CA LEU A 138 5.29 9.60 20.76
C LEU A 138 4.04 8.73 20.97
N VAL A 139 3.35 8.91 22.10
CA VAL A 139 2.09 8.22 22.37
C VAL A 139 1.02 8.63 21.36
N LEU A 140 0.87 9.94 21.10
CA LEU A 140 -0.10 10.46 20.15
C LEU A 140 0.21 10.01 18.71
N ALA A 141 1.48 9.99 18.29
CA ALA A 141 1.90 9.48 16.99
C ALA A 141 1.63 7.96 16.85
N THR A 142 1.86 7.20 17.92
CA THR A 142 1.53 5.76 17.94
C THR A 142 0.02 5.53 17.82
N LEU A 143 -0.79 6.33 18.52
CA LEU A 143 -2.26 6.25 18.45
C LEU A 143 -2.78 6.68 17.08
N GLU A 144 -2.24 7.75 16.51
CA GLU A 144 -2.51 8.19 15.14
C GLU A 144 -2.26 7.04 14.16
N TRP A 145 -1.05 6.45 14.17
CA TRP A 145 -0.69 5.35 13.31
C TRP A 145 -1.63 4.15 13.46
N LEU A 146 -1.97 3.75 14.69
CA LEU A 146 -2.89 2.64 14.97
C LEU A 146 -4.28 2.90 14.37
N LEU A 147 -4.82 4.10 14.60
CA LEU A 147 -6.15 4.47 14.12
C LEU A 147 -6.18 4.59 12.60
N ALA A 148 -5.17 5.24 12.00
CA ALA A 148 -5.09 5.45 10.56
C ALA A 148 -4.91 4.12 9.82
N THR A 149 -3.95 3.31 10.26
CA THR A 149 -3.68 1.98 9.67
C THR A 149 -4.88 1.05 9.85
N GLY A 150 -5.48 1.03 11.05
CA GLY A 150 -6.64 0.22 11.35
C GLY A 150 -7.87 0.58 10.50
N ALA A 151 -8.16 1.87 10.35
CA ALA A 151 -9.25 2.35 9.51
C ALA A 151 -9.03 2.01 8.03
N CYS A 152 -7.81 2.20 7.51
CA CYS A 152 -7.47 1.82 6.14
C CYS A 152 -7.54 0.30 5.92
N ALA A 153 -7.03 -0.49 6.85
CA ALA A 153 -7.14 -1.95 6.80
C ALA A 153 -8.60 -2.42 6.82
N LEU A 154 -9.46 -1.78 7.62
CA LEU A 154 -10.90 -2.06 7.66
C LEU A 154 -11.57 -1.80 6.31
N VAL A 155 -11.24 -0.69 5.63
CA VAL A 155 -11.71 -0.39 4.27
C VAL A 155 -11.25 -1.46 3.27
N VAL A 156 -9.98 -1.88 3.34
CA VAL A 156 -9.42 -2.91 2.47
C VAL A 156 -10.10 -4.27 2.70
N ALA A 157 -10.33 -4.66 3.96
CA ALA A 157 -11.02 -5.89 4.32
C ALA A 157 -12.47 -5.88 3.83
N ARG A 158 -13.20 -4.78 4.07
CA ARG A 158 -14.61 -4.64 3.69
C ARG A 158 -14.84 -4.61 2.19
N SER A 159 -13.87 -4.08 1.44
CA SER A 159 -13.95 -3.96 -0.01
C SER A 159 -13.75 -5.28 -0.77
N GLY A 160 -13.38 -6.36 -0.07
CA GLY A 160 -13.14 -7.69 -0.64
C GLY A 160 -11.85 -7.77 -1.45
N THR A 161 -10.98 -6.76 -1.31
CA THR A 161 -9.77 -6.56 -2.11
C THR A 161 -8.70 -7.63 -1.87
N LEU A 162 -8.73 -8.26 -0.69
CA LEU A 162 -7.84 -9.36 -0.32
C LEU A 162 -8.34 -10.73 -0.77
N THR A 163 -9.34 -10.80 -1.67
CA THR A 163 -9.64 -12.07 -2.34
C THR A 163 -8.48 -12.38 -3.27
N ILE A 164 -7.48 -13.10 -2.74
CA ILE A 164 -6.47 -13.83 -3.51
C ILE A 164 -7.28 -14.67 -4.50
N ASP A 165 -7.28 -14.20 -5.74
CA ASP A 165 -8.02 -14.79 -6.84
C ASP A 165 -7.64 -16.27 -6.85
N ARG A 166 -8.56 -17.16 -6.44
CA ARG A 166 -8.34 -18.60 -6.53
C ARG A 166 -8.50 -18.93 -8.01
N PRO A 167 -7.42 -19.10 -8.80
CA PRO A 167 -7.54 -19.33 -10.24
C PRO A 167 -8.18 -20.69 -10.56
N LEU A 168 -8.49 -21.49 -9.53
CA LEU A 168 -8.99 -22.85 -9.64
C LEU A 168 -10.52 -22.97 -9.76
N ARG A 169 -11.32 -21.95 -9.37
CA ARG A 169 -12.79 -22.12 -9.36
C ARG A 169 -13.48 -21.78 -10.68
N ARG A 170 -12.90 -20.91 -11.51
CA ARG A 170 -13.42 -20.64 -12.87
C ARG A 170 -13.03 -21.69 -13.92
N ARG A 171 -12.03 -22.53 -13.64
CA ARG A 171 -11.58 -23.59 -14.56
C ARG A 171 -12.49 -24.82 -14.61
N ARG A 172 -13.47 -24.94 -13.71
CA ARG A 172 -14.34 -26.12 -13.59
C ARG A 172 -15.75 -25.96 -14.18
N LEU A 173 -16.09 -24.78 -14.73
CA LEU A 173 -17.44 -24.49 -15.24
C LEU A 173 -17.47 -24.05 -16.72
N GLY A 174 -16.33 -24.00 -17.41
CA GLY A 174 -16.26 -23.58 -18.81
C GLY A 174 -15.27 -24.42 -19.58
N ASN A 175 -15.60 -25.71 -19.76
CA ASN A 175 -15.01 -26.48 -20.84
C ASN A 175 -15.76 -26.14 -22.13
N GLU A 176 -15.01 -26.06 -23.23
CA GLU A 176 -15.48 -26.15 -24.61
C GLU A 176 -16.07 -24.87 -25.22
N THR A 177 -15.19 -23.93 -25.58
CA THR A 177 -15.12 -23.32 -26.93
C THR A 177 -14.00 -22.28 -26.96
N GLY A 178 -12.87 -22.64 -27.59
CA GLY A 178 -11.93 -21.68 -28.22
C GLY A 178 -11.36 -20.52 -27.39
N ALA A 179 -11.28 -20.61 -26.06
CA ALA A 179 -10.80 -19.51 -25.24
C ALA A 179 -9.28 -19.27 -25.42
N SER A 180 -8.97 -18.25 -26.21
CA SER A 180 -7.64 -17.64 -26.34
C SER A 180 -6.97 -17.55 -24.97
N ARG A 181 -5.81 -18.21 -24.83
CA ARG A 181 -5.00 -18.12 -23.60
C ARG A 181 -4.83 -16.63 -23.25
N PRO A 182 -5.10 -16.20 -22.00
CA PRO A 182 -4.83 -14.83 -21.60
C PRO A 182 -3.34 -14.57 -21.82
N ARG A 183 -3.02 -13.76 -22.82
CA ARG A 183 -1.66 -13.36 -23.13
C ARG A 183 -1.18 -12.58 -21.91
N VAL A 184 -0.40 -13.23 -21.05
CA VAL A 184 0.19 -12.56 -19.91
C VAL A 184 1.10 -11.49 -20.47
N ASP A 185 0.62 -10.26 -20.36
CA ASP A 185 1.20 -9.09 -20.95
C ASP A 185 2.66 -8.95 -20.47
N ARG A 186 3.62 -9.14 -21.39
CA ARG A 186 5.07 -9.20 -21.10
C ARG A 186 5.53 -7.97 -20.33
N HIS A 187 4.92 -6.82 -20.66
CA HIS A 187 5.16 -5.53 -20.05
C HIS A 187 4.79 -5.47 -18.56
N SER A 188 3.80 -6.27 -18.12
CA SER A 188 3.45 -6.37 -16.71
C SER A 188 4.47 -7.11 -15.88
N ARG A 189 5.06 -8.16 -16.45
CA ARG A 189 6.10 -8.95 -15.77
C ARG A 189 7.36 -8.11 -15.60
N THR A 190 7.78 -7.41 -16.64
CA THR A 190 8.95 -6.53 -16.58
C THR A 190 8.76 -5.43 -15.54
N THR A 191 7.60 -4.74 -15.53
CA THR A 191 7.30 -3.71 -14.51
C THR A 191 7.36 -4.28 -13.09
N GLY A 192 6.87 -5.50 -12.89
CA GLY A 192 6.91 -6.16 -11.58
C GLY A 192 8.32 -6.52 -11.13
N TRP A 193 9.16 -7.04 -12.03
CA TRP A 193 10.56 -7.34 -11.74
C TRP A 193 11.37 -6.09 -11.43
N VAL A 194 11.14 -4.98 -12.15
CA VAL A 194 11.78 -3.69 -11.84
C VAL A 194 11.40 -3.22 -10.44
N ALA A 195 10.12 -3.33 -10.05
CA ALA A 195 9.69 -2.98 -8.70
C ALA A 195 10.36 -3.86 -7.63
N ALA A 196 10.41 -5.18 -7.85
CA ALA A 196 11.04 -6.11 -6.92
C ALA A 196 12.55 -5.83 -6.77
N ALA A 197 13.25 -5.60 -7.88
CA ALA A 197 14.67 -5.25 -7.85
C ALA A 197 14.92 -3.94 -7.12
N ALA A 198 14.15 -2.89 -7.44
CA ALA A 198 14.26 -1.60 -6.75
C ALA A 198 13.94 -1.72 -5.25
N ALA A 199 12.98 -2.55 -4.86
CA ALA A 199 12.65 -2.80 -3.47
C ALA A 199 13.80 -3.45 -2.70
N VAL A 200 14.43 -4.48 -3.28
CA VAL A 200 15.60 -5.15 -2.68
C VAL A 200 16.77 -4.18 -2.56
N VAL A 201 17.01 -3.36 -3.59
CA VAL A 201 18.05 -2.34 -3.57
C VAL A 201 17.77 -1.30 -2.47
N ALA A 202 16.55 -0.76 -2.39
CA ALA A 202 16.17 0.20 -1.35
C ALA A 202 16.35 -0.41 0.06
N ALA A 203 15.88 -1.63 0.28
CA ALA A 203 16.02 -2.32 1.55
C ALA A 203 17.49 -2.54 1.94
N GLY A 204 18.34 -2.94 0.99
CA GLY A 204 19.78 -3.11 1.20
C GLY A 204 20.51 -1.81 1.46
N LEU A 205 20.13 -0.71 0.80
CA LEU A 205 20.75 0.60 0.94
C LEU A 205 20.27 1.40 2.15
N TYR A 206 19.19 0.95 2.80
CA TYR A 206 18.75 1.52 4.08
C TYR A 206 19.70 1.19 5.24
N ALA A 207 20.39 0.05 5.18
CA ALA A 207 21.24 -0.43 6.26
C ALA A 207 22.56 0.39 6.44
N PRO A 208 23.34 0.69 5.40
CA PRO A 208 24.59 1.45 5.52
C PRO A 208 24.39 2.92 5.94
N PRO A 209 25.46 3.61 6.37
CA PRO A 209 25.41 5.04 6.67
C PRO A 209 25.03 5.87 5.45
N TRP A 210 24.13 6.83 5.64
CA TRP A 210 23.72 7.77 4.60
C TRP A 210 24.52 9.06 4.63
N ASP A 211 25.02 9.43 5.80
CA ASP A 211 25.72 10.66 6.05
C ASP A 211 27.24 10.47 6.01
N ARG A 212 27.93 11.57 5.74
CA ARG A 212 29.38 11.69 5.75
C ARG A 212 29.74 13.03 6.37
N LEU A 213 30.52 12.97 7.44
CA LEU A 213 31.06 14.12 8.15
C LEU A 213 32.54 14.27 7.81
N VAL A 214 32.92 15.38 7.19
CA VAL A 214 34.33 15.76 7.06
C VAL A 214 34.64 16.74 8.18
N VAL A 215 35.49 16.30 9.10
CA VAL A 215 35.88 17.03 10.29
C VAL A 215 37.30 17.55 10.10
N ASP A 216 37.43 18.87 10.08
CA ASP A 216 38.69 19.59 9.99
C ASP A 216 39.04 20.19 11.35
N LEU A 217 40.20 19.81 11.88
CA LEU A 217 40.80 20.38 13.08
C LEU A 217 41.91 21.33 12.63
N THR A 218 41.54 22.58 12.30
CA THR A 218 42.47 23.51 11.65
C THR A 218 43.67 23.85 12.52
N ALA A 219 43.52 23.82 13.86
CA ALA A 219 44.63 24.07 14.78
C ALA A 219 45.74 23.00 14.72
N VAL A 220 45.41 21.78 14.27
CA VAL A 220 46.36 20.66 14.18
C VAL A 220 46.59 20.22 12.73
N GLY A 221 45.93 20.88 11.75
CA GLY A 221 46.02 20.53 10.33
C GLY A 221 45.53 19.12 10.00
N ARG A 222 44.57 18.59 10.77
CA ARG A 222 44.08 17.21 10.62
C ARG A 222 42.65 17.19 10.09
N THR A 223 42.45 16.46 8.99
CA THR A 223 41.13 16.18 8.42
C THR A 223 40.78 14.70 8.63
N THR A 224 39.58 14.42 9.11
CA THR A 224 39.07 13.05 9.25
C THR A 224 37.67 12.92 8.69
N VAL A 225 37.38 11.79 8.05
CA VAL A 225 36.04 11.48 7.55
C VAL A 225 35.40 10.49 8.50
N VAL A 226 34.23 10.83 9.00
CA VAL A 226 33.43 10.03 9.92
C VAL A 226 32.02 9.87 9.33
N THR A 227 31.31 8.83 9.74
CA THR A 227 29.87 8.63 9.45
C THR A 227 29.15 8.53 10.79
N ALA A 228 27.94 9.08 10.93
CA ALA A 228 27.17 9.08 12.16
C ALA A 228 26.74 7.68 12.62
N GLY A 229 26.86 6.67 11.75
CA GLY A 229 26.60 5.28 12.07
C GLY A 229 25.76 4.61 11.01
N ASN A 230 25.60 3.30 11.12
CA ASN A 230 24.69 2.55 10.25
C ASN A 230 23.45 2.13 11.05
N ALA A 231 22.45 1.54 10.38
CA ALA A 231 21.21 1.12 11.03
C ALA A 231 21.42 0.14 12.22
N PHE A 232 22.58 -0.53 12.28
CA PHE A 232 22.98 -1.50 13.31
C PHE A 232 23.93 -0.92 14.37
N ALA A 233 24.31 0.35 14.29
CA ALA A 233 25.15 1.04 15.28
C ALA A 233 24.35 1.51 16.51
N ASN A 234 23.04 1.27 16.52
CA ASN A 234 22.12 1.69 17.57
C ASN A 234 21.92 0.59 18.64
N PRO A 235 21.32 0.92 19.80
CA PRO A 235 20.91 -0.09 20.78
C PRO A 235 19.99 -1.15 20.17
N ALA A 236 20.06 -2.39 20.69
CA ALA A 236 19.35 -3.54 20.13
C ALA A 236 17.84 -3.31 19.86
N PRO A 237 17.06 -2.62 20.73
CA PRO A 237 15.66 -2.32 20.43
C PRO A 237 15.45 -1.44 19.19
N VAL A 238 16.32 -0.47 18.95
CA VAL A 238 16.30 0.41 17.76
C VAL A 238 16.63 -0.40 16.50
N VAL A 239 17.60 -1.30 16.61
CA VAL A 239 17.98 -2.21 15.51
C VAL A 239 16.80 -3.08 15.07
N VAL A 240 15.96 -3.54 16.01
CA VAL A 240 14.74 -4.30 15.66
C VAL A 240 13.80 -3.46 14.80
N GLY A 241 13.56 -2.19 15.16
CA GLY A 241 12.76 -1.27 14.33
C GLY A 241 13.32 -1.13 12.92
N ASN A 242 14.63 -0.91 12.80
CA ASN A 242 15.32 -0.82 11.50
C ASN A 242 15.19 -2.10 10.66
N VAL A 243 15.29 -3.28 11.29
CA VAL A 243 15.08 -4.56 10.58
C VAL A 243 13.64 -4.67 10.08
N VAL A 244 12.66 -4.21 10.85
CA VAL A 244 11.26 -4.16 10.41
C VAL A 244 11.11 -3.21 9.21
N VAL A 245 11.73 -2.03 9.21
CA VAL A 245 11.72 -1.13 8.03
C VAL A 245 12.26 -1.85 6.79
N ILE A 246 13.43 -2.47 6.90
CA ILE A 246 14.07 -3.21 5.79
C ILE A 246 13.13 -4.31 5.27
N ALA A 247 12.53 -5.08 6.18
CA ALA A 247 11.58 -6.14 5.82
C ALA A 247 10.33 -5.57 5.12
N CYS A 248 9.77 -4.47 5.61
CA CYS A 248 8.61 -3.80 5.03
C CYS A 248 8.92 -3.21 3.64
N LEU A 249 10.06 -2.55 3.47
CA LEU A 249 10.52 -2.01 2.19
C LEU A 249 10.70 -3.11 1.13
N ALA A 250 11.13 -4.31 1.54
CA ALA A 250 11.25 -5.46 0.64
C ALA A 250 9.89 -6.13 0.38
N ALA A 251 9.10 -6.39 1.42
CA ALA A 251 7.88 -7.20 1.34
C ALA A 251 6.71 -6.46 0.67
N LEU A 252 6.55 -5.16 0.92
CA LEU A 252 5.40 -4.40 0.43
C LEU A 252 5.36 -4.31 -1.11
N PRO A 253 6.46 -4.01 -1.82
CA PRO A 253 6.47 -4.03 -3.28
C PRO A 253 6.19 -5.41 -3.86
N LEU A 254 6.65 -6.48 -3.19
CA LEU A 254 6.35 -7.87 -3.58
C LEU A 254 4.85 -8.19 -3.41
N ALA A 255 4.25 -7.79 -2.28
CA ALA A 255 2.81 -7.93 -2.05
C ALA A 255 2.00 -7.16 -3.11
N ALA A 256 2.45 -5.95 -3.46
CA ALA A 256 1.86 -5.16 -4.54
C ALA A 256 1.93 -5.83 -5.92
N LEU A 257 2.81 -6.82 -6.16
CA LEU A 257 2.83 -7.60 -7.40
C LEU A 257 1.68 -8.61 -7.49
N VAL A 258 1.19 -9.08 -6.36
CA VAL A 258 0.18 -10.16 -6.27
C VAL A 258 -1.24 -9.59 -6.29
N LEU A 259 -1.40 -8.31 -5.95
CA LEU A 259 -2.70 -7.65 -5.95
C LEU A 259 -3.25 -7.44 -7.37
N HIS A 260 -4.43 -7.98 -7.60
CA HIS A 260 -5.24 -7.75 -8.80
C HIS A 260 -6.53 -7.00 -8.41
N PRO A 261 -6.98 -6.01 -9.21
CA PRO A 261 -6.34 -5.39 -10.38
C PRO A 261 -5.02 -4.66 -10.06
N ARG A 262 -4.16 -4.47 -11.07
CA ARG A 262 -2.80 -3.88 -10.92
C ARG A 262 -2.79 -2.48 -10.28
N ARG A 263 -3.87 -1.70 -10.48
CA ARG A 263 -4.05 -0.39 -9.86
C ARG A 263 -4.01 -0.46 -8.33
N LEU A 264 -4.56 -1.53 -7.76
CA LEU A 264 -4.57 -1.76 -6.31
C LEU A 264 -3.16 -2.00 -5.77
N GLY A 265 -2.37 -2.82 -6.47
CA GLY A 265 -0.94 -2.95 -6.18
C GLY A 265 -0.19 -1.62 -6.31
N GLY A 266 -0.52 -0.80 -7.31
CA GLY A 266 0.03 0.55 -7.46
C GLY A 266 -0.28 1.46 -6.26
N ALA A 267 -1.50 1.42 -5.74
CA ALA A 267 -1.90 2.19 -4.56
C ALA A 267 -1.16 1.77 -3.29
N LEU A 268 -1.04 0.46 -3.05
CA LEU A 268 -0.25 -0.06 -1.92
C LEU A 268 1.20 0.41 -2.01
N LEU A 269 1.80 0.31 -3.20
CA LEU A 269 3.18 0.74 -3.43
C LEU A 269 3.34 2.26 -3.25
N ALA A 270 2.38 3.07 -3.72
CA ALA A 270 2.40 4.51 -3.54
C ALA A 270 2.43 4.90 -2.06
N GLY A 271 1.68 4.20 -1.21
CA GLY A 271 1.73 4.38 0.24
C GLY A 271 3.12 4.13 0.83
N GLY A 272 3.74 3.00 0.47
CA GLY A 272 5.11 2.70 0.92
C GLY A 272 6.14 3.70 0.42
N VAL A 273 5.97 4.22 -0.81
CA VAL A 273 6.84 5.28 -1.36
C VAL A 273 6.69 6.59 -0.61
N VAL A 274 5.49 6.97 -0.16
CA VAL A 274 5.29 8.18 0.67
C VAL A 274 6.11 8.10 1.96
N ALA A 275 6.04 6.97 2.66
CA ALA A 275 6.82 6.75 3.88
C ALA A 275 8.34 6.69 3.62
N ALA A 276 8.78 6.06 2.54
CA ALA A 276 10.20 6.04 2.20
C ALA A 276 10.72 7.43 1.78
N ALA A 277 9.90 8.21 1.07
CA ALA A 277 10.23 9.57 0.66
C ALA A 277 10.33 10.52 1.85
N SER A 278 9.56 10.32 2.93
CA SER A 278 9.67 11.16 4.13
C SER A 278 11.06 11.05 4.77
N GLN A 279 11.66 9.85 4.78
CA GLN A 279 13.03 9.64 5.26
C GLN A 279 14.07 10.34 4.36
N VAL A 280 13.88 10.32 3.05
CA VAL A 280 14.76 11.05 2.12
C VAL A 280 14.71 12.55 2.41
N VAL A 281 13.50 13.11 2.57
CA VAL A 281 13.34 14.55 2.81
C VAL A 281 13.87 14.92 4.20
N SER A 282 13.61 14.08 5.22
CA SER A 282 14.17 14.25 6.57
C SER A 282 15.71 14.31 6.54
N ALA A 283 16.38 13.37 5.86
CA ALA A 283 17.83 13.39 5.68
C ALA A 283 18.33 14.64 4.93
N LEU A 284 17.61 15.12 3.92
CA LEU A 284 17.95 16.36 3.20
C LEU A 284 17.80 17.62 4.07
N VAL A 285 16.85 17.63 5.00
CA VAL A 285 16.68 18.72 5.97
C VAL A 285 17.83 18.68 6.98
N GLN A 286 18.11 17.50 7.55
CA GLN A 286 19.19 17.28 8.51
C GLN A 286 20.57 17.69 7.93
N TRP A 287 20.80 17.47 6.63
CA TRP A 287 22.03 17.89 5.96
C TRP A 287 22.30 19.40 6.05
N ARG A 288 21.24 20.23 6.15
CA ARG A 288 21.36 21.68 6.25
C ARG A 288 21.59 22.17 7.68
N GLU A 289 21.52 21.27 8.66
CA GLU A 289 21.67 21.64 10.06
C GLU A 289 23.15 21.70 10.47
N PRO A 290 23.53 22.65 11.32
CA PRO A 290 24.87 22.69 11.89
C PRO A 290 25.12 21.47 12.77
N VAL A 291 26.27 20.82 12.60
CA VAL A 291 26.69 19.70 13.45
C VAL A 291 27.15 20.25 14.80
N PRO A 292 26.49 19.92 15.92
CA PRO A 292 26.86 20.45 17.21
C PRO A 292 28.20 19.84 17.69
N PRO A 293 29.10 20.64 18.28
CA PRO A 293 30.38 20.14 18.80
C PRO A 293 30.29 18.99 19.80
N SER A 294 29.15 18.88 20.49
CA SER A 294 28.87 17.80 21.43
C SER A 294 28.84 16.41 20.79
N GLU A 295 28.55 16.28 19.49
CA GLU A 295 28.65 15.01 18.77
C GLU A 295 30.07 14.45 18.73
N PHE A 296 31.07 15.34 18.81
CA PHE A 296 32.48 14.96 18.89
C PHE A 296 32.98 14.90 20.34
N GLY A 297 32.09 14.99 21.33
CA GLY A 297 32.46 15.03 22.75
C GLY A 297 33.19 16.31 23.17
N LEU A 298 33.08 17.39 22.39
CA LEU A 298 33.75 18.66 22.65
C LEU A 298 32.77 19.72 23.20
N SER A 299 33.24 20.55 24.12
CA SER A 299 32.53 21.78 24.49
C SER A 299 32.64 22.80 23.36
N ALA A 300 31.71 23.77 23.29
CA ALA A 300 31.77 24.85 22.30
C ALA A 300 33.10 25.62 22.36
N GLN A 301 33.64 25.82 23.57
CA GLN A 301 34.93 26.48 23.76
C GLN A 301 36.09 25.62 23.26
N ALA A 302 36.07 24.31 23.53
CA ALA A 302 37.10 23.38 23.05
C ALA A 302 37.10 23.27 21.52
N ALA A 303 35.92 23.22 20.90
CA ALA A 303 35.77 23.19 19.44
C ALA A 303 36.26 24.48 18.78
N THR A 304 35.99 25.63 19.39
CA THR A 304 36.52 26.91 18.90
C THR A 304 38.04 26.96 19.01
N ALA A 305 38.60 26.48 20.13
CA ALA A 305 40.05 26.46 20.36
C ALA A 305 40.79 25.48 19.42
N SER A 306 40.16 24.36 19.03
CA SER A 306 40.72 23.39 18.09
C SER A 306 40.50 23.78 16.61
N GLY A 307 39.72 24.84 16.36
CA GLY A 307 39.32 25.24 15.01
C GLY A 307 38.50 24.15 14.32
N LEU A 308 37.63 23.47 15.07
CA LEU A 308 36.77 22.41 14.57
C LEU A 308 35.80 22.98 13.53
N GLN A 309 35.92 22.51 12.29
CA GLN A 309 34.93 22.72 11.24
C GLN A 309 34.40 21.35 10.81
N ALA A 310 33.09 21.18 10.83
CA ALA A 310 32.44 19.98 10.34
C ALA A 310 31.63 20.34 9.10
N SER A 311 31.82 19.60 8.01
CA SER A 311 30.97 19.68 6.82
C SER A 311 30.23 18.36 6.63
N THR A 312 28.94 18.49 6.31
CA THR A 312 28.01 17.38 6.09
C THR A 312 27.90 17.07 4.61
N GLY A 313 27.81 15.79 4.28
CA GLY A 313 27.54 15.30 2.95
C GLY A 313 26.86 13.95 2.99
N PHE A 314 26.53 13.41 1.82
CA PHE A 314 25.91 12.10 1.69
C PHE A 314 26.87 11.06 1.11
N THR A 315 26.71 9.81 1.54
CA THR A 315 27.39 8.66 0.95
C THR A 315 26.72 8.25 -0.37
N PRO A 316 27.41 7.46 -1.21
CA PRO A 316 26.77 6.83 -2.39
C PRO A 316 25.51 6.01 -2.06
N MET A 317 25.39 5.51 -0.82
CA MET A 317 24.27 4.67 -0.38
C MET A 317 22.97 5.47 -0.33
N PHE A 318 23.03 6.71 0.19
CA PHE A 318 21.91 7.64 0.17
C PHE A 318 21.40 7.88 -1.26
N TYR A 319 22.29 8.22 -2.20
CA TYR A 319 21.89 8.48 -3.59
C TYR A 319 21.28 7.25 -4.27
N GLY A 320 21.83 6.06 -3.99
CA GLY A 320 21.26 4.81 -4.47
C GLY A 320 19.87 4.52 -3.88
N PHE A 321 19.66 4.82 -2.59
CA PHE A 321 18.35 4.70 -1.93
C PHE A 321 17.33 5.64 -2.57
N VAL A 322 17.70 6.91 -2.78
CA VAL A 322 16.86 7.90 -3.47
C VAL A 322 16.47 7.41 -4.87
N ALA A 323 17.44 6.93 -5.66
CA ALA A 323 17.17 6.40 -6.99
C ALA A 323 16.20 5.21 -6.95
N ALA A 324 16.37 4.29 -6.00
CA ALA A 324 15.47 3.16 -5.82
C ALA A 324 14.05 3.57 -5.45
N VAL A 325 13.88 4.53 -4.51
CA VAL A 325 12.57 5.09 -4.13
C VAL A 325 11.90 5.78 -5.32
N LEU A 326 12.65 6.54 -6.11
CA LEU A 326 12.13 7.17 -7.33
C LEU A 326 11.64 6.14 -8.35
N VAL A 327 12.38 5.06 -8.57
CA VAL A 327 11.95 3.95 -9.45
C VAL A 327 10.67 3.31 -8.93
N LEU A 328 10.56 3.06 -7.63
CA LEU A 328 9.33 2.53 -7.01
C LEU A 328 8.16 3.49 -7.21
N GLY A 329 8.37 4.80 -7.05
CA GLY A 329 7.37 5.83 -7.31
C GLY A 329 6.88 5.83 -8.77
N ILE A 330 7.80 5.77 -9.73
CA ILE A 330 7.48 5.68 -11.16
C ILE A 330 6.65 4.41 -11.43
N VAL A 331 7.03 3.27 -10.86
CA VAL A 331 6.27 2.03 -11.01
C VAL A 331 4.88 2.12 -10.37
N ALA A 332 4.77 2.74 -9.19
CA ALA A 332 3.49 2.95 -8.51
C ALA A 332 2.53 3.76 -9.40
N VAL A 333 3.00 4.90 -9.91
CA VAL A 333 2.25 5.76 -10.83
C VAL A 333 1.88 5.01 -12.11
N ALA A 334 2.84 4.33 -12.76
CA ALA A 334 2.58 3.56 -13.97
C ALA A 334 1.50 2.50 -13.76
N ARG A 335 1.43 1.88 -12.57
CA ARG A 335 0.40 0.90 -12.22
C ARG A 335 -0.94 1.53 -11.92
N LEU A 336 -0.96 2.68 -11.25
CA LEU A 336 -2.19 3.46 -10.99
C LEU A 336 -2.83 3.95 -12.30
N LEU A 337 -2.03 4.36 -13.28
CA LEU A 337 -2.55 4.91 -14.54
C LEU A 337 -3.12 3.85 -15.50
N ARG A 338 -2.74 2.57 -15.41
CA ARG A 338 -3.22 1.54 -16.34
C ARG A 338 -4.71 1.21 -16.15
N ASP A 339 -5.55 1.54 -17.13
CA ASP A 339 -7.00 1.25 -17.11
C ASP A 339 -7.32 -0.25 -17.10
N PRO A 340 -8.28 -0.68 -16.27
CA PRO A 340 -8.79 -2.04 -16.33
C PRO A 340 -9.64 -2.31 -17.60
N ASP A 341 -10.18 -1.27 -18.24
CA ASP A 341 -11.22 -1.40 -19.27
C ASP A 341 -10.76 -1.26 -20.73
N ARG A 342 -9.45 -1.13 -20.99
CA ARG A 342 -8.92 -1.22 -22.37
C ARG A 342 -8.77 -2.69 -22.80
N GLN A 343 -9.87 -3.44 -22.76
CA GLN A 343 -10.05 -4.49 -23.75
C GLN A 343 -10.41 -3.74 -25.03
N GLU A 344 -9.47 -3.66 -25.98
CA GLU A 344 -9.84 -3.29 -27.35
C GLU A 344 -11.07 -4.11 -27.72
N PRO A 345 -12.14 -3.50 -28.24
CA PRO A 345 -13.27 -4.25 -28.74
C PRO A 345 -12.67 -5.22 -29.75
N THR A 346 -12.66 -6.51 -29.38
CA THR A 346 -12.22 -7.60 -30.25
C THR A 346 -12.95 -7.33 -31.55
N HIS A 347 -12.20 -6.91 -32.57
CA HIS A 347 -12.71 -6.65 -33.89
C HIS A 347 -13.54 -7.87 -34.22
N LEU A 348 -14.88 -7.72 -34.21
CA LEU A 348 -15.79 -8.83 -34.45
C LEU A 348 -15.28 -9.44 -35.74
N ALA A 349 -14.72 -10.65 -35.64
CA ALA A 349 -14.29 -11.38 -36.82
C ALA A 349 -15.51 -11.35 -37.75
N PRO A 350 -15.33 -10.97 -39.02
CA PRO A 350 -16.45 -10.89 -39.95
C PRO A 350 -17.20 -12.21 -39.84
N VAL A 351 -18.46 -12.13 -39.44
CA VAL A 351 -19.36 -13.27 -39.34
C VAL A 351 -19.18 -14.04 -40.62
N HIS A 352 -18.58 -15.23 -40.53
CA HIS A 352 -18.43 -16.10 -41.67
C HIS A 352 -19.86 -16.39 -42.12
N GLU A 353 -20.24 -15.80 -43.26
CA GLU A 353 -21.55 -16.01 -43.85
C GLU A 353 -21.80 -17.52 -43.93
N ILE A 354 -22.88 -17.96 -43.29
CA ILE A 354 -23.33 -19.34 -43.36
C ILE A 354 -23.59 -19.62 -44.84
N PRO A 355 -22.98 -20.66 -45.45
CA PRO A 355 -23.25 -21.02 -46.83
C PRO A 355 -24.74 -21.34 -46.93
N THR A 356 -25.47 -20.51 -47.67
CA THR A 356 -26.88 -20.73 -47.96
C THR A 356 -27.04 -22.12 -48.58
N ARG A 357 -27.83 -22.98 -47.92
CA ARG A 357 -28.22 -24.30 -48.44
C ARG A 357 -28.75 -24.12 -49.86
N ARG A 358 -28.14 -24.80 -50.84
CA ARG A 358 -28.69 -24.92 -52.18
C ARG A 358 -30.09 -25.55 -52.09
N PRO A 359 -31.11 -25.01 -52.79
CA PRO A 359 -32.41 -25.65 -52.87
C PRO A 359 -32.30 -26.98 -53.63
N PHE A 360 -32.95 -27.99 -53.07
CA PHE A 360 -33.11 -29.33 -53.62
C PHE A 360 -33.80 -29.24 -55.00
N SER A 361 -33.17 -29.75 -56.05
CA SER A 361 -33.84 -29.92 -57.36
C SER A 361 -34.65 -31.22 -57.33
N PRO A 362 -35.97 -31.19 -57.60
CA PRO A 362 -36.72 -32.41 -57.82
C PRO A 362 -36.37 -32.96 -59.22
N THR A 363 -35.93 -34.22 -59.27
CA THR A 363 -35.78 -34.99 -60.50
C THR A 363 -37.14 -35.22 -61.17
N PRO A 364 -37.26 -35.09 -62.49
CA PRO A 364 -38.47 -35.46 -63.22
C PRO A 364 -38.56 -36.98 -63.38
N HIS A 365 -39.81 -37.44 -63.38
CA HIS A 365 -40.25 -38.80 -63.65
C HIS A 365 -39.70 -39.39 -64.96
N TYR A 366 -39.45 -40.71 -64.93
CA TYR A 366 -39.91 -41.64 -65.97
C TYR A 366 -40.47 -42.89 -65.30
#